data_AF-G9N114-F1
#
_entry.id   AF-G9N114-F1
#
_cell.length_a   1.000
_cell.length_b   1.000
_cell.length_c   1.000
_cell.angle_alpha   90.00
_cell.angle_beta   90.00
_cell.angle_gamma   90.00
#
_symmetry.space_group_name_H-M   'P 1'
#
loop_
_entity.id
_entity.type
_entity.pdbx_description
1 polymer ?
#
loop_
_entity_poly.entity_id
_entity_poly.type
_entity_poly.pdbx_seq_one_letter_code
_entity_poly.pdbx_strand_id
1 'polypeptide(L)'
;LPREPYQRCSQAVLEAWLKPRLQAEKLIDGHFGLKFESLIETEDGVESKLTDVVTGEQHIVQSKYVVGCDGAGSRVRRTVGINLLGGPVPGAVLLIHFKSRDLASLHKQGQFWHIGFISGSFIIAQDEVDTWTLHTMIPIDADWQKIDPEETVYNALGGPSGPYPIKIDEILVKSSWRPNICVAENYMTPGGRVLLAGDSAHQNIPTGGYGMNTAVGDSFDLGWKLAATLRQYGGKDLLKSYELERLPVAVRNINHSGTLWQRWANIWSRVAEARAGNLLSKPGEGKAIKAEIAESFVANDGENQDHGIELGYRYNESPIIVPDADAAEPEWNFRHYVPSTWPGARAPHVFLLDGETSIFDLFGEDYTIVDFSEDGKWADSFTKAAKRLGIPIKGVHLPQEKHVQKIWERNAVLVRPDDHVAWRLPLVEETFDGDVEKILKIAVGQVSNTEAGIENKERVLAEVRWKGFASTIGNVDQDKVAMKAAFQ
;
A
#
# COMPACT_ATOMS: atom_id res chain seq x y z
N LEU A 1 -4.99 17.42 -4.01
CA LEU A 1 -4.35 16.90 -2.79
C LEU A 1 -5.39 16.15 -1.97
N PRO A 2 -5.00 15.12 -1.19
CA PRO A 2 -5.95 14.40 -0.34
C PRO A 2 -6.57 15.33 0.70
N ARG A 3 -7.77 14.98 1.18
CA ARG A 3 -8.44 15.69 2.28
C ARG A 3 -7.55 15.76 3.51
N GLU A 4 -7.06 14.59 3.92
CA GLU A 4 -6.22 14.44 5.11
C GLU A 4 -4.74 14.57 4.73
N PRO A 5 -3.96 15.40 5.43
CA PRO A 5 -2.52 15.52 5.21
C PRO A 5 -1.80 14.25 5.70
N TYR A 6 -0.60 13.99 5.17
CA TYR A 6 0.26 12.91 5.64
C TYR A 6 0.48 13.01 7.15
N GLN A 7 0.30 11.89 7.83
CA GLN A 7 0.51 11.76 9.27
C GLN A 7 1.72 10.87 9.54
N ARG A 8 2.43 11.19 10.61
CA ARG A 8 3.47 10.34 11.16
C ARG A 8 2.93 9.59 12.37
N CYS A 9 2.77 8.28 12.23
CA CYS A 9 2.37 7.40 13.31
C CYS A 9 3.10 6.07 13.17
N SER A 10 3.94 5.72 14.14
CA SER A 10 4.60 4.42 14.13
C SER A 10 3.57 3.31 14.35
N GLN A 11 3.84 2.13 13.80
CA GLN A 11 2.94 0.98 13.91
C GLN A 11 2.66 0.62 15.37
N ALA A 12 3.68 0.69 16.25
CA ALA A 12 3.53 0.42 17.68
C ALA A 12 2.48 1.34 18.35
N VAL A 13 2.40 2.61 17.94
CA VAL A 13 1.39 3.55 18.43
C VAL A 13 0.04 3.29 17.78
N LEU A 14 0.01 3.12 16.45
CA LEU A 14 -1.22 2.91 15.69
C LEU A 14 -1.97 1.65 16.13
N GLU A 15 -1.28 0.51 16.24
CA GLU A 15 -1.88 -0.76 16.61
C GLU A 15 -2.34 -0.76 18.07
N ALA A 16 -1.55 -0.19 18.98
CA ALA A 16 -1.94 -0.02 20.38
C ALA A 16 -3.20 0.86 20.51
N TRP A 17 -3.37 1.85 19.63
CA TRP A 17 -4.55 2.70 19.57
C TRP A 17 -5.76 2.01 18.91
N LEU A 18 -5.54 1.20 17.87
CA LEU A 18 -6.59 0.46 17.14
C LEU A 18 -7.15 -0.70 17.95
N LYS A 19 -6.30 -1.48 18.63
CA LYS A 19 -6.70 -2.70 19.36
C LYS A 19 -7.90 -2.50 20.30
N PRO A 20 -7.92 -1.54 21.24
CA PRO A 20 -9.07 -1.35 22.13
C PRO A 20 -10.34 -0.91 21.39
N ARG A 21 -10.22 -0.25 20.23
CA ARG A 21 -11.37 0.14 19.39
C ARG A 21 -11.97 -1.07 18.70
N LEU A 22 -11.13 -1.95 18.15
CA LEU A 22 -11.58 -3.23 17.58
C LEU A 22 -12.27 -4.09 18.64
N GLN A 23 -11.73 -4.15 19.86
CA GLN A 23 -12.34 -4.90 20.97
C GLN A 23 -13.65 -4.29 21.48
N ALA A 24 -13.88 -2.99 21.25
CA ALA A 24 -15.11 -2.30 21.64
C ALA A 24 -16.18 -2.31 20.53
N GLU A 25 -15.80 -2.64 19.29
CA GLU A 25 -16.72 -2.71 18.16
C GLU A 25 -17.62 -3.95 18.28
N LYS A 26 -18.94 -3.75 18.26
CA LYS A 26 -19.93 -4.80 18.49
C LYS A 26 -20.01 -5.81 17.35
N LEU A 27 -19.53 -5.43 16.17
CA LEU A 27 -19.51 -6.29 14.99
C LEU A 27 -18.23 -7.13 14.87
N ILE A 28 -17.29 -7.02 15.83
CA ILE A 28 -15.99 -7.68 15.76
C ILE A 28 -15.76 -8.53 17.01
N ASP A 29 -15.59 -9.84 16.82
CA ASP A 29 -15.14 -10.76 17.87
C ASP A 29 -13.61 -10.95 17.79
N GLY A 30 -12.89 -10.24 18.66
CA GLY A 30 -11.42 -10.24 18.69
C GLY A 30 -10.83 -11.30 19.62
N HIS A 31 -10.13 -12.30 19.06
CA HIS A 31 -9.48 -13.38 19.82
C HIS A 31 -7.95 -13.34 19.71
N PHE A 32 -7.29 -12.69 20.66
CA PHE A 32 -5.82 -12.67 20.75
C PHE A 32 -5.30 -13.93 21.43
N GLY A 33 -4.14 -14.43 21.01
CA GLY A 33 -3.56 -15.68 21.53
C GLY A 33 -4.09 -16.94 20.86
N LEU A 34 -5.02 -16.84 19.90
CA LEU A 34 -5.37 -17.96 19.03
C LEU A 34 -4.46 -17.99 17.80
N LYS A 35 -3.62 -19.01 17.71
CA LYS A 35 -2.70 -19.23 16.59
C LYS A 35 -3.40 -20.03 15.50
N PHE A 36 -3.39 -19.52 14.27
CA PHE A 36 -3.86 -20.27 13.10
C PHE A 36 -2.98 -21.49 12.80
N GLU A 37 -3.61 -22.66 12.63
CA GLU A 37 -2.94 -23.93 12.33
C GLU A 37 -3.07 -24.36 10.86
N SER A 38 -4.29 -24.47 10.38
CA SER A 38 -4.58 -24.89 9.01
C SER A 38 -6.02 -24.56 8.68
N LEU A 39 -6.40 -24.67 7.41
CA LEU A 39 -7.77 -24.59 6.98
C LEU A 39 -8.06 -25.63 5.90
N ILE A 40 -9.35 -25.92 5.71
CA ILE A 40 -9.87 -26.66 4.58
C ILE A 40 -10.99 -25.81 3.97
N GLU A 41 -10.84 -25.47 2.69
CA GLU A 41 -11.89 -24.81 1.91
C GLU A 41 -12.86 -25.87 1.38
N THR A 42 -14.17 -25.60 1.50
CA THR A 42 -15.26 -26.46 1.02
C THR A 42 -16.21 -25.66 0.13
N GLU A 43 -17.20 -26.32 -0.48
CA GLU A 43 -18.21 -25.63 -1.28
C GLU A 43 -19.04 -24.63 -0.46
N ASP A 44 -19.25 -24.89 0.84
CA ASP A 44 -20.15 -24.12 1.71
C ASP A 44 -19.46 -23.10 2.63
N GLY A 45 -18.13 -23.14 2.72
CA GLY A 45 -17.35 -22.31 3.63
C GLY A 45 -15.89 -22.73 3.78
N VAL A 46 -15.31 -22.36 4.92
CA VAL A 46 -13.93 -22.69 5.30
C VAL A 46 -13.91 -23.14 6.76
N GLU A 47 -13.34 -24.31 7.00
CA GLU A 47 -13.06 -24.83 8.33
C GLU A 47 -11.61 -24.47 8.71
N SER A 48 -11.43 -23.66 9.75
CA SER A 48 -10.11 -23.26 10.26
C SER A 48 -9.82 -23.93 11.60
N LYS A 49 -8.61 -24.48 11.74
CA LYS A 49 -8.08 -25.02 12.99
C LYS A 49 -7.18 -23.99 13.65
N LEU A 50 -7.45 -23.69 14.91
CA LEU A 50 -6.70 -22.74 15.72
C LEU A 50 -6.21 -23.43 17.01
N THR A 51 -5.10 -22.96 17.58
CA THR A 51 -4.62 -23.39 18.90
C THR A 51 -4.53 -22.19 19.82
N ASP A 52 -5.09 -22.28 21.03
CA ASP A 52 -4.84 -21.32 22.09
C ASP A 52 -3.38 -21.48 22.58
N VAL A 53 -2.59 -20.41 22.45
CA VAL A 53 -1.14 -20.46 22.78
C VAL A 53 -0.86 -20.55 24.28
N VAL A 54 -1.84 -20.28 25.14
CA VAL A 54 -1.72 -20.34 26.60
C VAL A 54 -2.14 -21.71 27.11
N THR A 55 -3.29 -22.22 26.67
CA THR A 55 -3.85 -23.49 27.18
C THR A 55 -3.43 -24.71 26.35
N GLY A 56 -3.05 -24.51 25.09
CA GLY A 56 -2.82 -25.57 24.11
C GLY A 56 -4.10 -26.19 23.55
N GLU A 57 -5.27 -25.66 23.90
CA GLU A 57 -6.57 -26.16 23.40
C GLU A 57 -6.70 -25.89 21.90
N GLN A 58 -7.30 -26.85 21.18
CA GLN A 58 -7.59 -26.73 19.75
C GLN A 58 -9.04 -26.31 19.52
N HIS A 59 -9.22 -25.31 18.66
CA HIS A 59 -10.52 -24.80 18.26
C HIS A 59 -10.74 -25.02 16.76
N ILE A 60 -11.99 -25.28 16.40
CA ILE A 60 -12.44 -25.33 15.00
C ILE A 60 -13.41 -24.20 14.78
N VAL A 61 -13.13 -23.35 13.79
CA VAL A 61 -13.98 -22.22 13.39
C VAL A 61 -14.51 -22.46 11.99
N GLN A 62 -15.83 -22.42 11.84
CA GLN A 62 -16.52 -22.48 10.56
C GLN A 62 -16.83 -21.06 10.10
N SER A 63 -16.43 -20.71 8.88
CA SER A 63 -16.60 -19.36 8.33
C SER A 63 -17.03 -19.42 6.87
N LYS A 64 -17.60 -18.34 6.33
CA LYS A 64 -17.94 -18.25 4.90
C LYS A 64 -16.73 -17.91 4.03
N TYR A 65 -15.82 -17.10 4.61
CA TYR A 65 -14.61 -16.62 3.99
C TYR A 65 -13.50 -16.54 5.05
N VAL A 66 -12.26 -16.70 4.61
CA VAL A 66 -11.04 -16.42 5.39
C VAL A 66 -10.22 -15.38 4.63
N VAL A 67 -9.77 -14.34 5.32
CA VAL A 67 -8.79 -13.38 4.79
C VAL A 67 -7.48 -13.55 5.56
N GLY A 68 -6.44 -13.98 4.87
CA GLY A 68 -5.09 -14.08 5.41
C GLY A 68 -4.47 -12.70 5.51
N CYS A 69 -4.45 -12.11 6.70
CA CYS A 69 -3.70 -10.89 7.04
C CYS A 69 -2.51 -11.22 7.96
N ASP A 70 -1.96 -12.43 7.85
CA ASP A 70 -1.00 -13.04 8.78
C ASP A 70 0.48 -12.80 8.38
N GLY A 71 0.73 -11.73 7.63
CA GLY A 71 2.06 -11.19 7.39
C GLY A 71 2.93 -11.96 6.40
N ALA A 72 4.20 -11.55 6.28
CA ALA A 72 5.14 -12.10 5.30
C ALA A 72 5.34 -13.62 5.41
N GLY A 73 5.29 -14.10 6.65
CA GLY A 73 5.33 -15.51 7.03
C GLY A 73 4.02 -16.26 6.81
N SER A 74 3.05 -15.71 6.07
CA SER A 74 1.68 -16.20 5.95
C SER A 74 1.57 -17.71 5.87
N ARG A 75 0.92 -18.27 6.89
CA ARG A 75 0.58 -19.68 7.00
C ARG A 75 -0.71 -19.96 6.23
N VAL A 76 -1.66 -19.02 6.19
CA VAL A 76 -2.86 -19.10 5.35
C VAL A 76 -2.48 -19.33 3.89
N ARG A 77 -1.63 -18.47 3.32
CA ARG A 77 -1.13 -18.58 1.93
C ARG A 77 -0.52 -19.96 1.64
N ARG A 78 0.38 -20.42 2.52
CA ARG A 78 1.05 -21.72 2.37
C ARG A 78 0.07 -22.88 2.42
N THR A 79 -0.92 -22.83 3.32
CA THR A 79 -1.93 -23.89 3.43
C THR A 79 -2.76 -24.07 2.16
N VAL A 80 -3.06 -22.97 1.45
CA VAL A 80 -3.80 -23.03 0.17
C VAL A 80 -2.89 -23.16 -1.07
N GLY A 81 -1.58 -23.31 -0.89
CA GLY A 81 -0.64 -23.56 -1.97
C GLY A 81 -0.44 -22.38 -2.94
N ILE A 82 -0.66 -21.14 -2.48
CA ILE A 82 -0.41 -19.95 -3.30
C ILE A 82 1.08 -19.58 -3.24
N ASN A 83 1.71 -19.52 -4.40
CA ASN A 83 3.12 -19.18 -4.54
C ASN A 83 3.35 -17.66 -4.53
N LEU A 84 4.60 -17.29 -4.18
CA LEU A 84 5.11 -15.94 -4.26
C LEU A 84 6.10 -15.82 -5.42
N LEU A 85 6.00 -14.74 -6.18
CA LEU A 85 7.03 -14.29 -7.12
C LEU A 85 7.85 -13.19 -6.49
N GLY A 86 9.16 -13.23 -6.69
CA GLY A 86 10.12 -12.28 -6.12
C GLY A 86 11.26 -12.96 -5.39
N GLY A 87 12.01 -12.17 -4.63
CA GLY A 87 13.26 -12.59 -4.01
C GLY A 87 13.85 -11.58 -3.06
N PRO A 88 14.89 -11.98 -2.33
CA PRO A 88 15.55 -11.11 -1.39
C PRO A 88 16.48 -10.11 -2.10
N VAL A 89 16.69 -8.96 -1.47
CA VAL A 89 17.71 -8.01 -1.91
C VAL A 89 19.13 -8.56 -1.64
N PRO A 90 20.17 -8.06 -2.32
CA PRO A 90 21.56 -8.33 -1.97
C PRO A 90 21.90 -7.73 -0.59
N GLY A 91 22.46 -8.53 0.31
CA GLY A 91 22.87 -8.09 1.66
C GLY A 91 21.86 -8.38 2.76
N ALA A 92 22.21 -7.98 3.99
CA ALA A 92 21.33 -7.96 5.14
C ALA A 92 21.37 -6.57 5.79
N VAL A 93 20.37 -6.26 6.61
CA VAL A 93 20.25 -5.01 7.36
C VAL A 93 20.42 -5.33 8.84
N LEU A 94 21.38 -4.66 9.49
CA LEU A 94 21.45 -4.58 10.94
C LEU A 94 20.52 -3.46 11.40
N LEU A 95 19.60 -3.81 12.29
CA LEU A 95 18.64 -2.91 12.92
C LEU A 95 19.03 -2.72 14.38
N ILE A 96 19.15 -1.46 14.80
CA ILE A 96 19.38 -1.08 16.20
C ILE A 96 18.30 -0.08 16.61
N HIS A 97 17.42 -0.45 17.54
CA HIS A 97 16.56 0.52 18.23
C HIS A 97 17.25 0.97 19.50
N PHE A 98 17.30 2.28 19.72
CA PHE A 98 17.98 2.86 20.85
C PHE A 98 17.25 4.10 21.36
N LYS A 99 17.50 4.41 22.64
CA LYS A 99 17.11 5.67 23.26
C LYS A 99 18.27 6.64 23.32
N SER A 100 18.03 7.88 22.95
CA SER A 100 18.97 8.99 23.13
C SER A 100 18.23 10.31 23.17
N ARG A 101 18.48 11.09 24.22
CA ARG A 101 18.04 12.49 24.35
C ARG A 101 19.12 13.49 23.93
N ASP A 102 20.18 13.05 23.27
CA ASP A 102 21.22 13.93 22.71
C ASP A 102 20.75 14.56 21.39
N LEU A 103 19.66 15.33 21.48
CA LEU A 103 18.99 15.93 20.32
C LEU A 103 19.89 16.95 19.60
N ALA A 104 20.80 17.60 20.31
CA ALA A 104 21.75 18.53 19.70
C ALA A 104 22.69 17.81 18.71
N SER A 105 23.11 16.59 19.05
CA SER A 105 23.93 15.75 18.18
C SER A 105 23.12 15.12 17.05
N LEU A 106 21.94 14.58 17.36
CA LEU A 106 21.08 13.91 16.38
C LEU A 106 20.52 14.89 15.34
N HIS A 107 20.10 16.09 15.77
CA HIS A 107 19.56 17.13 14.87
C HIS A 107 20.62 18.04 14.26
N LYS A 108 21.89 17.63 14.23
CA LYS A 108 22.96 18.44 13.65
C LYS A 108 22.72 18.82 12.17
N GLN A 109 21.96 18.00 11.45
CA GLN A 109 21.54 18.24 10.06
C GLN A 109 20.09 18.74 9.94
N GLY A 110 19.48 19.16 11.06
CA GLY A 110 18.06 19.47 11.16
C GLY A 110 17.24 18.33 11.74
N GLN A 111 15.96 18.62 11.98
CA GLN A 111 14.97 17.61 12.37
C GLN A 111 14.60 16.75 11.16
N PHE A 112 14.44 15.43 11.35
CA PHE A 112 14.15 14.50 10.26
C PHE A 112 13.29 13.33 10.73
N TRP A 113 12.46 12.79 9.85
CA TRP A 113 11.79 11.52 10.11
C TRP A 113 12.67 10.35 9.70
N HIS A 114 13.23 10.44 8.50
CA HIS A 114 14.24 9.54 7.98
C HIS A 114 15.41 10.40 7.52
N ILE A 115 16.61 10.06 7.97
CA ILE A 115 17.83 10.60 7.39
C ILE A 115 18.64 9.45 6.81
N GLY A 116 18.90 9.52 5.51
CA GLY A 116 19.76 8.60 4.79
C GLY A 116 21.19 9.13 4.77
N PHE A 117 22.13 8.30 5.19
CA PHE A 117 23.55 8.58 5.14
C PHE A 117 24.14 7.93 3.89
N ILE A 118 24.99 8.71 3.20
CA ILE A 118 25.73 8.27 2.01
C ILE A 118 26.70 7.11 2.29
N SER A 119 26.93 6.78 3.57
CA SER A 119 27.75 5.65 4.03
C SER A 119 26.99 4.31 4.10
N GLY A 120 25.70 4.25 3.77
CA GLY A 120 24.95 2.99 3.77
C GLY A 120 24.04 2.77 4.98
N SER A 121 23.66 3.84 5.68
CA SER A 121 22.86 3.77 6.89
C SER A 121 21.66 4.72 6.83
N PHE A 122 20.59 4.41 7.54
CA PHE A 122 19.45 5.28 7.77
C PHE A 122 19.17 5.39 9.26
N ILE A 123 18.85 6.59 9.75
CA ILE A 123 18.26 6.75 11.07
C ILE A 123 16.81 7.21 10.90
N ILE A 124 15.91 6.51 11.60
CA ILE A 124 14.48 6.81 11.67
C ILE A 124 14.17 7.36 13.08
N ALA A 125 13.53 8.53 13.13
CA ALA A 125 12.95 9.07 14.35
C ALA A 125 11.60 8.40 14.60
N GLN A 126 11.47 7.64 15.71
CA GLN A 126 10.21 6.99 16.05
C GLN A 126 9.23 7.96 16.71
N ASP A 127 9.74 8.87 17.54
CA ASP A 127 8.92 9.85 18.28
C ASP A 127 9.46 11.29 18.30
N GLU A 128 10.72 11.54 17.86
CA GLU A 128 11.46 12.82 17.97
C GLU A 128 11.80 13.27 19.40
N VAL A 129 11.60 12.39 20.37
CA VAL A 129 11.84 12.69 21.78
C VAL A 129 13.06 11.96 22.26
N ASP A 130 13.03 10.63 22.21
CA ASP A 130 14.14 9.82 22.66
C ASP A 130 14.32 8.52 21.86
N THR A 131 13.35 8.08 21.05
CA THR A 131 13.41 6.75 20.43
C THR A 131 13.78 6.82 18.96
N TRP A 132 14.83 6.06 18.60
CA TRP A 132 15.44 6.08 17.27
C TRP A 132 15.71 4.66 16.78
N THR A 133 15.70 4.49 15.46
CA THR A 133 16.06 3.23 14.80
C THR A 133 17.17 3.50 13.79
N LEU A 134 18.27 2.77 13.89
CA LEU A 134 19.30 2.71 12.86
C LEU A 134 19.08 1.45 12.00
N HIS A 135 19.06 1.62 10.68
CA HIS A 135 19.24 0.55 9.71
C HIS A 135 20.58 0.73 9.00
N THR A 136 21.43 -0.29 8.99
CA THR A 136 22.68 -0.24 8.23
C THR A 136 22.95 -1.53 7.49
N MET A 137 23.47 -1.43 6.28
CA MET A 137 23.78 -2.60 5.46
C MET A 137 24.97 -3.37 6.04
N ILE A 138 24.85 -4.69 6.10
CA ILE A 138 25.92 -5.62 6.50
C ILE A 138 26.01 -6.78 5.50
N PRO A 139 27.20 -7.42 5.36
CA PRO A 139 27.33 -8.67 4.62
C PRO A 139 26.40 -9.76 5.17
N ILE A 140 25.92 -10.65 4.29
CA ILE A 140 25.02 -11.76 4.64
C ILE A 140 25.66 -12.72 5.65
N ASP A 141 26.97 -12.91 5.57
CA ASP A 141 27.77 -13.80 6.41
C ASP A 141 28.35 -13.10 7.65
N ALA A 142 27.99 -11.84 7.89
CA ALA A 142 28.44 -11.11 9.07
C ALA A 142 27.84 -11.70 10.37
N ASP A 143 28.70 -11.90 11.37
CA ASP A 143 28.28 -12.26 12.72
C ASP A 143 27.71 -11.02 13.44
N TRP A 144 26.47 -10.67 13.10
CA TRP A 144 25.79 -9.47 13.57
C TRP A 144 25.65 -9.40 15.10
N GLN A 145 25.68 -10.55 15.78
CA GLN A 145 25.60 -10.62 17.24
C GLN A 145 26.84 -10.00 17.90
N LYS A 146 28.00 -10.10 17.25
CA LYS A 146 29.27 -9.53 17.71
C LYS A 146 29.47 -8.06 17.34
N ILE A 147 28.62 -7.50 16.48
CA ILE A 147 28.70 -6.08 16.11
C ILE A 147 28.24 -5.22 17.31
N ASP A 148 29.07 -4.27 17.71
CA ASP A 148 28.76 -3.34 18.78
C ASP A 148 27.68 -2.33 18.33
N PRO A 149 26.54 -2.22 19.05
CA PRO A 149 25.46 -1.35 18.63
C PRO A 149 25.80 0.14 18.74
N GLU A 150 26.55 0.54 19.77
CA GLU A 150 26.88 1.95 19.97
C GLU A 150 27.89 2.43 18.93
N GLU A 151 28.96 1.66 18.71
CA GLU A 151 29.96 1.95 17.70
C GLU A 151 29.32 2.05 16.30
N THR A 152 28.31 1.21 16.03
CA THR A 152 27.58 1.25 14.77
C THR A 152 26.78 2.55 14.61
N VAL A 153 26.11 3.03 15.67
CA VAL A 153 25.44 4.34 15.67
C VAL A 153 26.44 5.48 15.45
N TYR A 154 27.58 5.45 16.16
CA TYR A 154 28.61 6.48 16.02
C TYR A 154 29.20 6.50 14.60
N ASN A 155 29.45 5.34 14.02
CA ASN A 155 29.95 5.20 12.65
C ASN A 155 28.94 5.70 11.62
N ALA A 156 27.64 5.41 11.80
CA ALA A 156 26.60 5.90 10.92
C ALA A 156 26.50 7.44 10.92
N LEU A 157 26.45 8.04 12.11
CA LEU A 157 26.37 9.50 12.28
C LEU A 157 27.62 10.23 11.78
N GLY A 158 28.78 9.63 11.97
CA GLY A 158 30.06 10.20 11.56
C GLY A 158 30.39 10.00 10.09
N GLY A 159 29.83 8.95 9.48
CA GLY A 159 29.98 8.63 8.06
C GLY A 159 31.45 8.57 7.62
N PRO A 160 31.81 9.19 6.49
CA PRO A 160 33.21 9.19 6.01
C PRO A 160 34.21 9.90 6.93
N SER A 161 33.76 10.69 7.92
CA SER A 161 34.63 11.46 8.81
C SER A 161 35.16 10.66 10.00
N GLY A 162 34.70 9.41 10.18
CA GLY A 162 34.96 8.58 11.36
C GLY A 162 33.88 8.71 12.43
N PRO A 163 33.91 7.90 13.50
CA PRO A 163 32.84 7.82 14.49
C PRO A 163 32.46 9.19 15.08
N TYR A 164 31.17 9.43 15.26
CA TYR A 164 30.63 10.60 15.95
C TYR A 164 29.90 10.16 17.22
N PRO A 165 30.58 10.14 18.39
CA PRO A 165 29.99 9.71 19.64
C PRO A 165 28.83 10.61 20.07
N ILE A 166 27.74 9.99 20.50
CA ILE A 166 26.59 10.65 21.12
C ILE A 166 26.26 9.95 22.44
N LYS A 167 25.50 10.60 23.31
CA LYS A 167 24.99 9.90 24.49
C LYS A 167 23.85 8.96 24.10
N ILE A 168 24.09 7.65 24.17
CA ILE A 168 23.03 6.65 24.09
C ILE A 168 22.55 6.35 25.51
N ASP A 169 21.26 6.55 25.77
CA ASP A 169 20.65 6.28 27.07
C ASP A 169 20.37 4.78 27.26
N GLU A 170 19.97 4.07 26.19
CA GLU A 170 19.62 2.64 26.23
C GLU A 170 19.64 2.01 24.82
N ILE A 171 20.03 0.73 24.70
CA ILE A 171 19.79 -0.08 23.50
C ILE A 171 18.56 -0.95 23.74
N LEU A 172 17.50 -0.72 22.96
CA LEU A 172 16.23 -1.43 23.09
C LEU A 172 16.24 -2.76 22.35
N VAL A 173 16.70 -2.75 21.09
CA VAL A 173 16.71 -3.93 20.20
C VAL A 173 17.94 -3.90 19.32
N LYS A 174 18.58 -5.06 19.14
CA LYS A 174 19.56 -5.32 18.08
C LYS A 174 19.16 -6.58 17.33
N SER A 175 18.90 -6.47 16.04
CA SER A 175 18.52 -7.61 15.19
C SER A 175 19.07 -7.47 13.77
N SER A 176 19.06 -8.55 13.01
CA SER A 176 19.41 -8.55 11.59
C SER A 176 18.30 -9.19 10.78
N TRP A 177 18.05 -8.66 9.59
CA TRP A 177 17.07 -9.20 8.66
C TRP A 177 17.51 -8.99 7.21
N ARG A 178 17.05 -9.86 6.32
CA ARG A 178 17.24 -9.73 4.89
C ARG A 178 15.95 -9.22 4.25
N PRO A 179 15.96 -8.02 3.64
CA PRO A 179 14.79 -7.53 2.97
C PRO A 179 14.36 -8.45 1.83
N ASN A 180 13.07 -8.76 1.82
CA ASN A 180 12.48 -9.67 0.85
C ASN A 180 11.33 -8.98 0.16
N ILE A 181 11.32 -9.08 -1.17
CA ILE A 181 10.33 -8.44 -2.00
C ILE A 181 9.57 -9.52 -2.76
N CYS A 182 8.26 -9.56 -2.62
CA CYS A 182 7.47 -10.53 -3.37
C CYS A 182 6.02 -10.12 -3.55
N VAL A 183 5.33 -10.80 -4.46
CA VAL A 183 3.89 -10.73 -4.67
C VAL A 183 3.32 -12.14 -4.82
N ALA A 184 2.15 -12.41 -4.27
CA ALA A 184 1.43 -13.64 -4.49
C ALA A 184 0.91 -13.72 -5.93
N GLU A 185 1.02 -14.90 -6.55
CA GLU A 185 0.53 -15.10 -7.92
C GLU A 185 -0.99 -14.95 -8.03
N ASN A 186 -1.69 -15.29 -6.95
CA ASN A 186 -3.12 -15.12 -6.77
C ASN A 186 -3.38 -14.54 -5.38
N TYR A 187 -4.34 -13.64 -5.26
CA TYR A 187 -4.82 -13.11 -3.99
C TYR A 187 -6.04 -13.90 -3.49
N MET A 188 -6.60 -14.77 -4.32
CA MET A 188 -7.78 -15.58 -3.98
C MET A 188 -7.62 -17.03 -4.47
N THR A 189 -8.15 -17.99 -3.72
CA THR A 189 -8.21 -19.38 -4.15
C THR A 189 -9.19 -19.58 -5.30
N PRO A 190 -9.08 -20.66 -6.10
CA PRO A 190 -10.07 -20.98 -7.13
C PRO A 190 -11.49 -21.15 -6.59
N GLY A 191 -11.64 -21.60 -5.33
CA GLY A 191 -12.93 -21.70 -4.64
C GLY A 191 -13.52 -20.35 -4.22
N GLY A 192 -12.71 -19.29 -4.21
CA GLY A 192 -13.15 -17.93 -3.95
C GLY A 192 -13.44 -17.62 -2.48
N ARG A 193 -13.11 -18.51 -1.54
CA ARG A 193 -13.41 -18.34 -0.11
C ARG A 193 -12.20 -18.00 0.75
N VAL A 194 -10.99 -18.23 0.26
CA VAL A 194 -9.76 -17.83 0.96
C VAL A 194 -9.07 -16.74 0.15
N LEU A 195 -8.85 -15.59 0.80
CA LEU A 195 -8.22 -14.41 0.21
C LEU A 195 -6.99 -13.99 1.00
N LEU A 196 -6.10 -13.21 0.39
CA LEU A 196 -4.87 -12.68 0.99
C LEU A 196 -4.88 -11.15 0.91
N ALA A 197 -4.45 -10.47 1.98
CA ALA A 197 -4.32 -9.01 2.02
C ALA A 197 -3.07 -8.57 2.79
N GLY A 198 -2.46 -7.46 2.37
CA GLY A 198 -1.23 -6.94 2.96
C GLY A 198 -0.04 -7.88 2.78
N ASP A 199 0.81 -7.99 3.80
CA ASP A 199 2.08 -8.73 3.74
C ASP A 199 1.98 -10.23 3.40
N SER A 200 0.78 -10.82 3.56
CA SER A 200 0.53 -12.20 3.11
C SER A 200 0.51 -12.30 1.58
N ALA A 201 0.10 -11.22 0.92
CA ALA A 201 -0.10 -11.08 -0.52
C ALA A 201 1.04 -10.32 -1.23
N HIS A 202 1.66 -9.34 -0.58
CA HIS A 202 2.77 -8.56 -1.17
C HIS A 202 3.74 -8.06 -0.09
N GLN A 203 5.05 -8.15 -0.35
CA GLN A 203 6.11 -7.75 0.57
C GLN A 203 6.97 -6.69 -0.11
N ASN A 204 7.21 -5.60 0.60
CA ASN A 204 7.90 -4.44 0.07
C ASN A 204 9.19 -4.17 0.87
N ILE A 205 10.14 -3.50 0.23
CA ILE A 205 11.19 -2.78 0.97
C ILE A 205 10.65 -1.45 1.47
N PRO A 206 11.20 -0.91 2.57
CA PRO A 206 10.64 0.28 3.22
C PRO A 206 10.82 1.58 2.44
N THR A 207 11.68 1.63 1.41
CA THR A 207 11.91 2.85 0.60
C THR A 207 10.62 3.32 -0.08
N GLY A 208 10.21 4.56 0.22
CA GLY A 208 8.95 5.17 -0.23
C GLY A 208 7.74 4.89 0.67
N GLY A 209 7.83 4.02 1.68
CA GLY A 209 6.75 3.81 2.65
C GLY A 209 5.45 3.23 2.08
N TYR A 210 5.49 2.52 0.94
CA TYR A 210 4.27 2.07 0.26
C TYR A 210 3.60 0.84 0.88
N GLY A 211 4.32 0.00 1.64
CA GLY A 211 3.83 -1.32 2.10
C GLY A 211 2.55 -1.24 2.92
N MET A 212 2.59 -0.58 4.08
CA MET A 212 1.43 -0.42 4.97
C MET A 212 0.26 0.30 4.27
N ASN A 213 0.53 1.34 3.49
CA ASN A 213 -0.49 2.07 2.73
C ASN A 213 -1.19 1.17 1.71
N THR A 214 -0.43 0.29 1.04
CA THR A 214 -0.99 -0.69 0.09
C THR A 214 -1.84 -1.72 0.83
N ALA A 215 -1.40 -2.21 2.00
CA ALA A 215 -2.14 -3.16 2.83
C ALA A 215 -3.47 -2.59 3.38
N VAL A 216 -3.48 -1.31 3.77
CA VAL A 216 -4.72 -0.60 4.14
C VAL A 216 -5.64 -0.47 2.94
N GLY A 217 -5.10 -0.12 1.76
CA GLY A 217 -5.86 -0.08 0.51
C GLY A 217 -6.51 -1.42 0.15
N ASP A 218 -5.79 -2.54 0.36
CA ASP A 218 -6.36 -3.88 0.16
C ASP A 218 -7.52 -4.16 1.13
N SER A 219 -7.35 -3.82 2.41
CA SER A 219 -8.35 -4.05 3.44
C SER A 219 -9.62 -3.25 3.16
N PHE A 220 -9.48 -2.02 2.69
CA PHE A 220 -10.60 -1.15 2.33
C PHE A 220 -11.34 -1.66 1.08
N ASP A 221 -10.61 -2.01 0.02
CA ASP A 221 -11.18 -2.56 -1.22
C ASP A 221 -11.88 -3.91 -0.98
N LEU A 222 -11.26 -4.80 -0.21
CA LEU A 222 -11.83 -6.11 0.09
C LEU A 222 -13.03 -6.05 1.03
N GLY A 223 -13.00 -5.15 2.03
CA GLY A 223 -14.02 -5.05 3.07
C GLY A 223 -15.42 -4.81 2.51
N TRP A 224 -15.57 -3.82 1.63
CA TRP A 224 -16.89 -3.52 1.04
C TRP A 224 -17.35 -4.60 0.06
N LYS A 225 -16.43 -5.24 -0.69
CA LYS A 225 -16.76 -6.33 -1.61
C LYS A 225 -17.26 -7.56 -0.86
N LEU A 226 -16.61 -7.92 0.24
CA LEU A 226 -17.10 -8.99 1.12
C LEU A 226 -18.47 -8.65 1.72
N ALA A 227 -18.67 -7.42 2.19
CA ALA A 227 -19.96 -6.98 2.71
C ALA A 227 -21.06 -7.08 1.65
N ALA A 228 -20.81 -6.61 0.42
CA ALA A 228 -21.72 -6.68 -0.71
C ALA A 228 -22.07 -8.12 -1.10
N THR A 229 -21.07 -9.01 -1.14
CA THR A 229 -21.26 -10.45 -1.40
C THR A 229 -22.09 -11.11 -0.30
N LEU A 230 -21.79 -10.85 0.98
CA LEU A 230 -22.54 -11.40 2.11
C LEU A 230 -23.98 -10.88 2.20
N ARG A 231 -24.21 -9.62 1.79
CA ARG A 231 -25.54 -8.99 1.66
C ARG A 231 -26.28 -9.38 0.37
N GLN A 232 -25.67 -10.23 -0.48
CA GLN A 232 -26.26 -10.81 -1.68
C GLN A 232 -26.64 -9.83 -2.80
N TYR A 233 -26.18 -8.58 -2.75
CA TYR A 233 -26.31 -7.67 -3.90
C TYR A 233 -25.06 -7.69 -4.80
N GLY A 234 -23.90 -8.10 -4.26
CA GLY A 234 -22.67 -8.30 -5.02
C GLY A 234 -22.74 -9.57 -5.87
N GLY A 235 -22.45 -9.44 -7.16
CA GLY A 235 -22.43 -10.54 -8.11
C GLY A 235 -21.13 -11.36 -8.09
N LYS A 236 -21.10 -12.42 -8.91
CA LYS A 236 -20.03 -13.43 -8.96
C LYS A 236 -18.63 -12.88 -9.28
N ASP A 237 -18.56 -11.71 -9.93
CA ASP A 237 -17.29 -11.12 -10.38
C ASP A 237 -16.83 -9.97 -9.46
N LEU A 238 -17.66 -9.57 -8.49
CA LEU A 238 -17.34 -8.51 -7.54
C LEU A 238 -16.12 -8.89 -6.70
N LEU A 239 -16.13 -10.06 -6.06
CA LEU A 239 -15.02 -10.47 -5.21
C LEU A 239 -13.76 -10.79 -6.03
N LYS A 240 -13.91 -11.27 -7.27
CA LYS A 240 -12.77 -11.48 -8.18
C LYS A 240 -12.07 -10.17 -8.54
N SER A 241 -12.81 -9.07 -8.62
CA SER A 241 -12.22 -7.75 -8.91
C SER A 241 -11.18 -7.32 -7.87
N TYR A 242 -11.26 -7.80 -6.62
CA TYR A 242 -10.24 -7.50 -5.59
C TYR A 242 -8.83 -7.82 -6.08
N GLU A 243 -8.62 -9.04 -6.58
CA GLU A 243 -7.31 -9.45 -7.11
C GLU A 243 -6.94 -8.64 -8.35
N LEU A 244 -7.87 -8.48 -9.29
CA LEU A 244 -7.63 -7.83 -10.57
C LEU A 244 -7.33 -6.33 -10.42
N GLU A 245 -7.82 -5.70 -9.36
CA GLU A 245 -7.59 -4.28 -9.06
C GLU A 245 -6.36 -4.07 -8.17
N ARG A 246 -6.18 -4.88 -7.12
CA ARG A 246 -5.15 -4.64 -6.08
C ARG A 246 -3.78 -5.21 -6.42
N LEU A 247 -3.70 -6.37 -7.10
CA LEU A 247 -2.43 -6.98 -7.46
C LEU A 247 -1.58 -6.06 -8.37
N PRO A 248 -2.13 -5.44 -9.44
CA PRO A 248 -1.36 -4.51 -10.26
C PRO A 248 -0.84 -3.29 -9.48
N VAL A 249 -1.59 -2.81 -8.48
CA VAL A 249 -1.16 -1.72 -7.60
C VAL A 249 0.03 -2.15 -6.76
N ALA A 250 -0.05 -3.32 -6.12
CA ALA A 250 1.05 -3.86 -5.33
C ALA A 250 2.33 -4.03 -6.17
N VAL A 251 2.22 -4.63 -7.36
CA VAL A 251 3.37 -4.82 -8.27
C VAL A 251 4.00 -3.48 -8.66
N ARG A 252 3.19 -2.46 -8.97
CA ARG A 252 3.68 -1.10 -9.28
C ARG A 252 4.47 -0.52 -8.10
N ASN A 253 3.88 -0.55 -6.91
CA ASN A 253 4.47 0.03 -5.70
C ASN A 253 5.77 -0.67 -5.32
N ILE A 254 5.81 -2.00 -5.42
CA ILE A 254 7.01 -2.79 -5.20
C ILE A 254 8.12 -2.41 -6.19
N ASN A 255 7.81 -2.38 -7.50
CA ASN A 255 8.80 -2.03 -8.52
C ASN A 255 9.37 -0.63 -8.30
N HIS A 256 8.50 0.31 -7.92
CA HIS A 256 8.90 1.67 -7.66
C HIS A 256 9.79 1.77 -6.41
N SER A 257 9.43 1.14 -5.29
CA SER A 257 10.30 0.98 -4.12
C SER A 257 11.68 0.42 -4.48
N GLY A 258 11.73 -0.64 -5.30
CA GLY A 258 12.97 -1.26 -5.78
C GLY A 258 13.84 -0.31 -6.61
N THR A 259 13.22 0.56 -7.40
CA THR A 259 13.93 1.62 -8.16
C THR A 259 14.57 2.65 -7.23
N LEU A 260 13.85 3.08 -6.18
CA LEU A 260 14.38 3.99 -5.17
C LEU A 260 15.58 3.38 -4.43
N TRP A 261 15.49 2.10 -4.08
CA TRP A 261 16.59 1.36 -3.45
C TRP A 261 17.83 1.23 -4.34
N GLN A 262 17.64 0.95 -5.63
CA GLN A 262 18.76 0.91 -6.58
C GLN A 262 19.50 2.26 -6.67
N ARG A 263 18.79 3.38 -6.55
CA ARG A 263 19.43 4.72 -6.50
C ARG A 263 20.32 4.85 -5.27
N TRP A 264 19.82 4.48 -4.09
CA TRP A 264 20.64 4.45 -2.87
C TRP A 264 21.87 3.55 -3.01
N ALA A 265 21.68 2.33 -3.53
CA ALA A 265 22.77 1.38 -3.74
C ALA A 265 23.88 1.94 -4.65
N ASN A 266 23.49 2.63 -5.73
CA ASN A 266 24.44 3.29 -6.63
C ASN A 266 25.24 4.39 -5.94
N ILE A 267 24.57 5.22 -5.11
CA ILE A 267 25.22 6.28 -4.34
C ILE A 267 26.21 5.68 -3.33
N TRP A 268 25.80 4.66 -2.59
CA TRP A 268 26.69 3.99 -1.62
C TRP A 268 27.91 3.35 -2.29
N SER A 269 27.73 2.70 -3.44
CA SER A 269 28.85 2.15 -4.22
C SER A 269 29.83 3.25 -4.62
N ARG A 270 29.31 4.37 -5.16
CA ARG A 270 30.11 5.52 -5.57
C ARG A 270 30.90 6.13 -4.40
N VAL A 271 30.28 6.22 -3.22
CA VAL A 271 30.91 6.74 -2.00
C VAL A 271 31.98 5.77 -1.50
N ALA A 272 31.73 4.46 -1.54
CA ALA A 272 32.69 3.44 -1.15
C ALA A 272 33.94 3.47 -2.04
N GLU A 273 33.77 3.56 -3.37
CA GLU A 273 34.86 3.73 -4.34
C GLU A 273 35.67 5.01 -4.07
N ALA A 274 34.99 6.14 -3.88
CA ALA A 274 35.63 7.41 -3.61
C ALA A 274 36.44 7.39 -2.29
N ARG A 275 35.93 6.69 -1.27
CA ARG A 275 36.63 6.50 0.00
C ARG A 275 37.87 5.61 -0.17
N ALA A 276 37.75 4.50 -0.90
CA ALA A 276 38.88 3.62 -1.19
C ALA A 276 40.01 4.36 -1.94
N GLY A 277 39.65 5.33 -2.80
CA GLY A 277 40.60 6.22 -3.47
C GLY A 277 41.10 7.41 -2.64
N ASN A 278 40.70 7.54 -1.37
CA ASN A 278 40.96 8.70 -0.50
C ASN A 278 40.52 10.03 -1.13
N LEU A 279 39.47 10.04 -1.95
CA LEU A 279 39.03 11.24 -2.68
C LEU A 279 38.25 12.20 -1.78
N LEU A 280 37.48 11.66 -0.83
CA LEU A 280 36.63 12.46 0.07
C LEU A 280 37.41 13.34 1.06
N SER A 281 38.69 13.00 1.31
CA SER A 281 39.61 13.78 2.13
C SER A 281 40.41 14.82 1.34
N LYS A 282 40.32 14.85 0.00
CA LYS A 282 41.00 15.82 -0.87
C LYS A 282 40.09 17.04 -1.13
N PRO A 283 40.54 18.28 -0.84
CA PRO A 283 39.71 19.48 -0.98
C PRO A 283 39.12 19.77 -2.38
N GLY A 284 39.78 19.31 -3.45
CA GLY A 284 39.32 19.50 -4.84
C GLY A 284 38.47 18.34 -5.37
N GLU A 285 39.05 17.15 -5.50
CA GLU A 285 38.36 15.94 -5.99
C GLU A 285 37.15 15.57 -5.11
N GLY A 286 37.27 15.72 -3.79
CA GLY A 286 36.16 15.49 -2.87
C GLY A 286 35.02 16.50 -3.00
N LYS A 287 35.29 17.73 -3.47
CA LYS A 287 34.24 18.73 -3.74
C LYS A 287 33.41 18.35 -4.97
N ALA A 288 34.06 17.85 -6.03
CA ALA A 288 33.37 17.42 -7.24
C ALA A 288 32.43 16.23 -6.97
N ILE A 289 32.91 15.20 -6.26
CA ILE A 289 32.10 14.02 -5.91
C ILE A 289 30.91 14.40 -5.01
N LYS A 290 31.13 15.30 -4.04
CA LYS A 290 30.04 15.81 -3.19
C LYS A 290 28.99 16.58 -3.98
N ALA A 291 29.41 17.39 -4.96
CA ALA A 291 28.50 18.11 -5.84
C ALA A 291 27.70 17.15 -6.74
N GLU A 292 28.36 16.14 -7.34
CA GLU A 292 27.72 15.09 -8.14
C GLU A 292 26.64 14.34 -7.33
N ILE A 293 26.96 13.92 -6.09
CA ILE A 293 26.01 13.26 -5.20
C ILE A 293 24.84 14.19 -4.83
N ALA A 294 25.12 15.46 -4.52
CA ALA A 294 24.09 16.43 -4.19
C ALA A 294 23.12 16.69 -5.37
N GLU A 295 23.65 16.88 -6.58
CA GLU A 295 22.86 17.01 -7.80
C GLU A 295 22.00 15.77 -8.06
N SER A 296 22.53 14.57 -7.79
CA SER A 296 21.78 13.32 -7.90
C SER A 296 20.56 13.30 -6.97
N PHE A 297 20.69 13.70 -5.70
CA PHE A 297 19.56 13.76 -4.77
C PHE A 297 18.53 14.81 -5.17
N VAL A 298 18.97 16.01 -5.61
CA VAL A 298 18.06 17.07 -6.06
C VAL A 298 17.25 16.63 -7.28
N ALA A 299 17.86 15.87 -8.21
CA ALA A 299 17.15 15.34 -9.38
C ALA A 299 16.24 14.13 -9.08
N ASN A 300 16.40 13.49 -7.92
CA ASN A 300 15.77 12.21 -7.57
C ASN A 300 15.10 12.25 -6.17
N ASP A 301 14.31 13.27 -5.91
CA ASP A 301 13.51 13.50 -4.70
C ASP A 301 12.25 12.62 -4.56
N GLY A 302 12.07 11.65 -5.46
CA GLY A 302 10.88 10.83 -5.58
C GLY A 302 10.49 10.02 -4.33
N GLU A 303 11.44 9.75 -3.42
CA GLU A 303 11.13 9.07 -2.14
C GLU A 303 10.08 9.81 -1.30
N ASN A 304 9.92 11.12 -1.50
CA ASN A 304 8.95 11.94 -0.76
C ASN A 304 7.99 12.71 -1.67
N GLN A 305 8.13 12.63 -2.99
CA GLN A 305 7.40 13.49 -3.94
C GLN A 305 6.75 12.73 -5.10
N ASP A 306 6.88 11.40 -5.17
CA ASP A 306 6.25 10.60 -6.24
C ASP A 306 4.75 10.33 -5.94
N HIS A 307 3.99 11.41 -5.78
CA HIS A 307 2.57 11.39 -5.41
C HIS A 307 1.68 10.68 -6.43
N GLY A 308 2.14 10.53 -7.67
CA GLY A 308 1.44 9.74 -8.69
C GLY A 308 1.39 8.25 -8.37
N ILE A 309 2.40 7.72 -7.70
CA ILE A 309 2.41 6.34 -7.17
C ILE A 309 1.42 6.21 -6.01
N GLU A 310 1.45 7.17 -5.09
CA GLU A 310 0.67 7.14 -3.85
C GLU A 310 -0.84 7.33 -4.08
N LEU A 311 -1.21 8.30 -4.94
CA LEU A 311 -2.59 8.76 -5.10
C LEU A 311 -3.16 8.54 -6.50
N GLY A 312 -2.30 8.34 -7.48
CA GLY A 312 -2.67 8.37 -8.90
C GLY A 312 -3.02 7.02 -9.51
N TYR A 313 -2.97 5.91 -8.76
CA TYR A 313 -3.30 4.61 -9.32
C TYR A 313 -4.76 4.54 -9.76
N ARG A 314 -5.01 3.75 -10.80
CA ARG A 314 -6.33 3.54 -11.39
C ARG A 314 -6.58 2.05 -11.58
N TYR A 315 -7.82 1.63 -11.34
CA TYR A 315 -8.31 0.26 -11.56
C TYR A 315 -8.67 0.02 -13.03
N ASN A 316 -7.73 0.29 -13.93
CA ASN A 316 -7.91 0.06 -15.36
C ASN A 316 -8.17 -1.44 -15.64
N GLU A 317 -9.05 -1.72 -16.60
CA GLU A 317 -9.52 -3.08 -16.95
C GLU A 317 -10.25 -3.83 -15.83
N SER A 318 -10.71 -3.13 -14.79
CA SER A 318 -11.56 -3.74 -13.77
C SER A 318 -12.89 -4.22 -14.36
N PRO A 319 -13.36 -5.44 -14.00
CA PRO A 319 -14.66 -5.94 -14.44
C PRO A 319 -15.85 -5.15 -13.87
N ILE A 320 -15.64 -4.40 -12.79
CA ILE A 320 -16.72 -3.67 -12.09
C ILE A 320 -16.72 -2.17 -12.38
N ILE A 321 -16.07 -1.77 -13.47
CA ILE A 321 -15.96 -0.37 -13.89
C ILE A 321 -16.48 -0.25 -15.31
N VAL A 322 -17.32 0.75 -15.53
CA VAL A 322 -17.84 1.05 -16.87
C VAL A 322 -16.85 1.98 -17.56
N PRO A 323 -16.25 1.57 -18.69
CA PRO A 323 -15.29 2.39 -19.41
C PRO A 323 -15.97 3.62 -20.01
N ASP A 324 -15.23 4.74 -20.04
CA ASP A 324 -15.61 5.96 -20.76
C ASP A 324 -15.01 5.86 -22.17
N ALA A 325 -15.75 5.22 -23.08
CA ALA A 325 -15.26 4.90 -24.43
C ALA A 325 -15.12 6.13 -25.34
N ASP A 326 -15.79 7.24 -24.99
CA ASP A 326 -15.86 8.46 -25.81
C ASP A 326 -14.79 9.50 -25.40
N ALA A 327 -13.98 9.20 -24.38
CA ALA A 327 -12.91 10.06 -23.90
C ALA A 327 -11.55 9.32 -23.89
N ALA A 328 -10.47 10.08 -24.08
CA ALA A 328 -9.12 9.56 -23.89
C ALA A 328 -8.77 9.51 -22.39
N GLU A 329 -8.07 8.46 -21.97
CA GLU A 329 -7.51 8.38 -20.62
C GLU A 329 -6.53 9.54 -20.39
N PRO A 330 -6.70 10.33 -19.31
CA PRO A 330 -5.75 11.37 -18.95
C PRO A 330 -4.37 10.78 -18.70
N GLU A 331 -3.31 11.46 -19.14
CA GLU A 331 -1.93 11.01 -18.92
C GLU A 331 -1.69 10.69 -17.43
N TRP A 332 -1.08 9.53 -17.18
CA TRP A 332 -0.66 9.14 -15.85
C TRP A 332 0.83 9.40 -15.68
N ASN A 333 1.19 10.04 -14.56
CA ASN A 333 2.57 10.36 -14.23
C ASN A 333 2.89 9.84 -12.84
N PHE A 334 3.99 9.11 -12.68
CA PHE A 334 4.37 8.55 -11.38
C PHE A 334 4.80 9.62 -10.36
N ARG A 335 5.35 10.75 -10.83
CA ARG A 335 5.77 11.87 -9.95
C ARG A 335 4.57 12.71 -9.54
N HIS A 336 3.73 13.07 -10.49
CA HIS A 336 2.68 14.05 -10.27
C HIS A 336 1.29 13.42 -10.24
N TYR A 337 0.60 13.57 -9.11
CA TYR A 337 -0.82 13.25 -9.02
C TYR A 337 -1.67 14.30 -9.76
N VAL A 338 -2.42 13.84 -10.77
CA VAL A 338 -3.42 14.64 -11.47
C VAL A 338 -4.81 14.15 -11.03
N PRO A 339 -5.58 14.95 -10.27
CA PRO A 339 -6.93 14.58 -9.88
C PRO A 339 -7.82 14.38 -11.09
N SER A 340 -8.56 13.27 -11.13
CA SER A 340 -9.44 12.93 -12.25
C SER A 340 -10.58 12.06 -11.80
N THR A 341 -11.73 12.21 -12.45
CA THR A 341 -12.87 11.28 -12.35
C THR A 341 -12.78 10.14 -13.35
N TRP A 342 -11.63 9.88 -13.98
CA TRP A 342 -11.47 8.75 -14.90
C TRP A 342 -11.99 7.45 -14.26
N PRO A 343 -12.76 6.61 -14.97
CA PRO A 343 -13.26 5.37 -14.38
C PRO A 343 -12.11 4.53 -13.81
N GLY A 344 -12.23 4.16 -12.53
CA GLY A 344 -11.17 3.47 -11.77
C GLY A 344 -10.17 4.36 -11.07
N ALA A 345 -10.20 5.68 -11.25
CA ALA A 345 -9.48 6.61 -10.39
C ALA A 345 -10.23 6.85 -9.08
N ARG A 346 -9.51 7.22 -8.02
CA ARG A 346 -10.11 7.78 -6.82
C ARG A 346 -10.74 9.14 -7.15
N ALA A 347 -11.99 9.35 -6.76
CA ALA A 347 -12.70 10.60 -6.97
C ALA A 347 -11.92 11.79 -6.37
N PRO A 348 -11.79 12.94 -7.06
CA PRO A 348 -11.07 14.08 -6.53
C PRO A 348 -11.74 14.68 -5.29
N HIS A 349 -10.98 14.86 -4.21
CA HIS A 349 -11.42 15.66 -3.07
C HIS A 349 -11.60 17.13 -3.46
N VAL A 350 -12.73 17.72 -3.08
CA VAL A 350 -13.05 19.14 -3.23
C VAL A 350 -13.90 19.58 -2.03
N PHE A 351 -13.59 20.74 -1.44
CA PHE A 351 -14.48 21.40 -0.48
C PHE A 351 -15.67 22.03 -1.20
N LEU A 352 -16.86 21.94 -0.61
CA LEU A 352 -18.07 22.59 -1.12
C LEU A 352 -17.99 24.11 -0.96
N LEU A 353 -18.99 24.83 -1.46
CA LEU A 353 -19.06 26.29 -1.39
C LEU A 353 -19.02 26.85 0.05
N ASP A 354 -19.37 26.05 1.05
CA ASP A 354 -19.27 26.43 2.47
C ASP A 354 -17.82 26.52 2.97
N GLY A 355 -16.84 25.95 2.23
CA GLY A 355 -15.43 25.95 2.57
C GLY A 355 -15.04 24.97 3.70
N GLU A 356 -15.97 24.19 4.23
CA GLU A 356 -15.75 23.29 5.37
C GLU A 356 -16.09 21.84 5.04
N THR A 357 -17.17 21.62 4.29
CA THR A 357 -17.64 20.27 3.96
C THR A 357 -16.82 19.70 2.82
N SER A 358 -16.19 18.54 3.03
CA SER A 358 -15.57 17.78 1.95
C SER A 358 -16.64 17.03 1.18
N ILE A 359 -16.53 16.93 -0.16
CA ILE A 359 -17.45 16.12 -0.95
C ILE A 359 -17.55 14.66 -0.47
N PHE A 360 -16.47 14.11 0.11
CA PHE A 360 -16.48 12.75 0.68
C PHE A 360 -17.38 12.62 1.92
N ASP A 361 -17.65 13.71 2.65
CA ASP A 361 -18.60 13.70 3.78
C ASP A 361 -20.04 13.47 3.31
N LEU A 362 -20.31 13.69 2.02
CA LEU A 362 -21.62 13.45 1.43
C LEU A 362 -21.81 12.01 0.96
N PHE A 363 -20.77 11.19 0.89
CA PHE A 363 -20.89 9.81 0.41
C PHE A 363 -21.76 8.97 1.34
N GLY A 364 -22.41 7.95 0.77
CA GLY A 364 -23.12 6.91 1.51
C GLY A 364 -22.16 5.85 2.02
N GLU A 365 -22.68 4.92 2.83
CA GLU A 365 -21.91 3.76 3.32
C GLU A 365 -21.55 2.77 2.19
N ASP A 366 -22.42 2.67 1.17
CA ASP A 366 -22.22 1.84 -0.01
C ASP A 366 -21.93 2.75 -1.24
N TYR A 367 -22.71 2.65 -2.31
CA TYR A 367 -22.51 3.48 -3.52
C TYR A 367 -23.05 4.91 -3.34
N THR A 368 -22.46 5.85 -4.07
CA THR A 368 -22.96 7.23 -4.18
C THR A 368 -23.05 7.67 -5.63
N ILE A 369 -24.19 8.20 -6.06
CA ILE A 369 -24.31 8.91 -7.34
C ILE A 369 -24.32 10.42 -7.05
N VAL A 370 -23.27 11.11 -7.50
CA VAL A 370 -23.18 12.57 -7.42
C VAL A 370 -23.71 13.16 -8.72
N ASP A 371 -24.65 14.10 -8.61
CA ASP A 371 -25.38 14.69 -9.72
C ASP A 371 -25.29 16.22 -9.68
N PHE A 372 -24.76 16.82 -10.74
CA PHE A 372 -24.61 18.27 -10.90
C PHE A 372 -25.66 18.89 -11.85
N SER A 373 -26.61 18.09 -12.35
CA SER A 373 -27.73 18.59 -13.17
C SER A 373 -28.63 19.51 -12.34
N GLU A 374 -29.33 20.45 -12.99
CA GLU A 374 -30.21 21.39 -12.29
C GLU A 374 -31.41 20.71 -11.62
N ASP A 375 -31.93 19.64 -12.23
CA ASP A 375 -33.17 18.96 -11.82
C ASP A 375 -32.95 17.67 -11.01
N GLY A 376 -31.70 17.24 -10.82
CA GLY A 376 -31.36 16.05 -10.03
C GLY A 376 -31.77 14.73 -10.68
N LYS A 377 -32.01 14.75 -11.99
CA LYS A 377 -32.57 13.61 -12.74
C LYS A 377 -31.69 12.35 -12.69
N TRP A 378 -30.37 12.49 -12.55
CA TRP A 378 -29.46 11.34 -12.53
C TRP A 378 -29.46 10.67 -11.17
N ALA A 379 -29.40 11.44 -10.09
CA ALA A 379 -29.57 10.90 -8.74
C ALA A 379 -30.91 10.16 -8.61
N ASP A 380 -31.98 10.74 -9.15
CA ASP A 380 -33.32 10.14 -9.17
C ASP A 380 -33.38 8.84 -9.99
N SER A 381 -32.79 8.83 -11.18
CA SER A 381 -32.79 7.68 -12.07
C SER A 381 -32.02 6.50 -11.47
N PHE A 382 -30.81 6.74 -10.98
CA PHE A 382 -29.96 5.74 -10.35
C PHE A 382 -30.55 5.18 -9.07
N THR A 383 -31.08 6.02 -8.18
CA THR A 383 -31.70 5.54 -6.93
C THR A 383 -32.96 4.73 -7.18
N LYS A 384 -33.81 5.10 -8.15
CA LYS A 384 -34.99 4.31 -8.56
C LYS A 384 -34.58 2.96 -9.15
N ALA A 385 -33.56 2.91 -10.00
CA ALA A 385 -33.04 1.68 -10.58
C ALA A 385 -32.42 0.76 -9.52
N ALA A 386 -31.57 1.31 -8.65
CA ALA A 386 -30.93 0.57 -7.57
C ALA A 386 -31.94 -0.01 -6.58
N LYS A 387 -33.01 0.73 -6.27
CA LYS A 387 -34.13 0.22 -5.45
C LYS A 387 -34.80 -1.01 -6.08
N ARG A 388 -34.98 -1.04 -7.39
CA ARG A 388 -35.52 -2.23 -8.10
C ARG A 388 -34.57 -3.42 -8.05
N LEU A 389 -33.26 -3.15 -8.10
CA LEU A 389 -32.21 -4.17 -8.08
C LEU A 389 -31.78 -4.61 -6.67
N GLY A 390 -32.25 -3.94 -5.61
CA GLY A 390 -31.81 -4.18 -4.23
C GLY A 390 -30.36 -3.74 -3.96
N ILE A 391 -29.84 -2.78 -4.72
CA ILE A 391 -28.49 -2.25 -4.58
C ILE A 391 -28.54 -1.00 -3.68
N PRO A 392 -27.79 -0.94 -2.57
CA PRO A 392 -27.73 0.26 -1.75
C PRO A 392 -26.96 1.38 -2.47
N ILE A 393 -27.60 2.54 -2.61
CA ILE A 393 -26.98 3.73 -3.20
C ILE A 393 -27.56 5.00 -2.57
N LYS A 394 -26.72 6.00 -2.35
CA LYS A 394 -27.12 7.36 -1.96
C LYS A 394 -27.08 8.29 -3.17
N GLY A 395 -28.17 9.03 -3.39
CA GLY A 395 -28.19 10.15 -4.34
C GLY A 395 -27.72 11.44 -3.69
N VAL A 396 -26.79 12.15 -4.34
CA VAL A 396 -26.27 13.44 -3.89
C VAL A 396 -26.43 14.44 -5.02
N HIS A 397 -27.33 15.42 -4.84
CA HIS A 397 -27.66 16.43 -5.84
C HIS A 397 -27.02 17.78 -5.45
N LEU A 398 -26.15 18.31 -6.32
CA LEU A 398 -25.28 19.47 -6.05
C LEU A 398 -25.28 20.47 -7.22
N PRO A 399 -26.45 21.00 -7.64
CA PRO A 399 -26.53 21.88 -8.81
C PRO A 399 -25.73 23.19 -8.64
N GLN A 400 -25.59 23.67 -7.40
CA GLN A 400 -24.89 24.91 -7.07
C GLN A 400 -23.36 24.79 -7.04
N GLU A 401 -22.82 23.57 -6.88
CA GLU A 401 -21.39 23.31 -6.68
C GLU A 401 -20.62 23.30 -8.02
N LYS A 402 -20.77 24.37 -8.81
CA LYS A 402 -20.19 24.48 -10.16
C LYS A 402 -18.67 24.36 -10.18
N HIS A 403 -17.98 24.75 -9.10
CA HIS A 403 -16.53 24.58 -8.99
C HIS A 403 -16.12 23.12 -8.83
N VAL A 404 -16.91 22.32 -8.12
CA VAL A 404 -16.71 20.87 -8.03
C VAL A 404 -16.95 20.24 -9.40
N GLN A 405 -18.07 20.57 -10.06
CA GLN A 405 -18.38 20.10 -11.41
C GLN A 405 -17.27 20.45 -12.41
N LYS A 406 -16.67 21.64 -12.30
CA LYS A 406 -15.54 22.07 -13.14
C LYS A 406 -14.29 21.22 -12.92
N ILE A 407 -13.98 20.82 -11.69
CA ILE A 407 -12.84 19.95 -11.38
C ILE A 407 -13.12 18.50 -11.82
N TRP A 408 -14.36 18.04 -11.59
CA TRP A 408 -14.78 16.68 -11.92
C TRP A 408 -15.06 16.48 -13.40
N GLU A 409 -15.27 17.58 -14.13
CA GLU A 409 -15.54 17.69 -15.57
C GLU A 409 -16.71 16.81 -16.03
N ARG A 410 -17.69 16.52 -15.17
CA ARG A 410 -18.76 15.55 -15.45
C ARG A 410 -20.10 16.00 -14.87
N ASN A 411 -21.21 15.62 -15.51
CA ASN A 411 -22.57 15.96 -15.07
C ASN A 411 -23.08 15.03 -13.96
N ALA A 412 -22.64 13.77 -13.97
CA ALA A 412 -22.92 12.81 -12.93
C ALA A 412 -21.76 11.82 -12.79
N VAL A 413 -21.51 11.32 -11.58
CA VAL A 413 -20.43 10.38 -11.29
C VAL A 413 -20.92 9.35 -10.28
N LEU A 414 -20.83 8.07 -10.63
CA LEU A 414 -21.07 6.95 -9.73
C LEU A 414 -19.76 6.60 -9.00
N VAL A 415 -19.77 6.77 -7.68
CA VAL A 415 -18.65 6.51 -6.78
C VAL A 415 -18.94 5.25 -5.96
N ARG A 416 -17.92 4.40 -5.84
CA ARG A 416 -17.93 3.16 -5.06
C ARG A 416 -17.77 3.43 -3.56
N PRO A 417 -18.03 2.41 -2.71
CA PRO A 417 -17.79 2.52 -1.26
C PRO A 417 -16.32 2.78 -0.90
N ASP A 418 -15.38 2.54 -1.82
CA ASP A 418 -13.94 2.75 -1.63
C ASP A 418 -13.41 4.05 -2.27
N ASP A 419 -14.28 5.05 -2.48
CA ASP A 419 -14.01 6.34 -3.12
C ASP A 419 -13.62 6.28 -4.61
N HIS A 420 -13.62 5.11 -5.26
CA HIS A 420 -13.24 5.00 -6.67
C HIS A 420 -14.43 5.22 -7.59
N VAL A 421 -14.18 5.85 -8.75
CA VAL A 421 -15.22 6.09 -9.76
C VAL A 421 -15.54 4.79 -10.50
N ALA A 422 -16.79 4.33 -10.44
CA ALA A 422 -17.26 3.19 -11.23
C ALA A 422 -17.80 3.60 -12.61
N TRP A 423 -18.35 4.82 -12.73
CA TRP A 423 -18.91 5.36 -13.97
C TRP A 423 -19.04 6.89 -13.91
N ARG A 424 -19.08 7.56 -15.06
CA ARG A 424 -19.29 9.01 -15.15
C ARG A 424 -20.03 9.42 -16.44
N LEU A 425 -20.72 10.56 -16.38
CA LEU A 425 -21.48 11.16 -17.47
C LEU A 425 -20.80 12.44 -18.01
N PRO A 426 -20.56 12.57 -19.33
CA PRO A 426 -20.02 13.78 -19.94
C PRO A 426 -20.82 15.06 -19.66
N LEU A 427 -20.17 16.24 -19.76
CA LEU A 427 -20.82 17.55 -19.57
C LEU A 427 -21.83 17.90 -20.68
N VAL A 428 -21.61 17.39 -21.89
CA VAL A 428 -22.36 17.80 -23.11
C VAL A 428 -23.61 16.97 -23.37
N GLU A 429 -23.85 15.90 -22.61
CA GLU A 429 -25.06 15.08 -22.77
C GLU A 429 -26.23 15.68 -21.99
N GLU A 430 -27.18 16.29 -22.69
CA GLU A 430 -28.49 16.67 -22.13
C GLU A 430 -29.38 15.44 -21.89
N THR A 431 -29.16 14.36 -22.64
CA THR A 431 -29.86 13.07 -22.55
C THR A 431 -28.85 11.92 -22.50
N PHE A 432 -29.07 10.97 -21.61
CA PHE A 432 -28.27 9.75 -21.48
C PHE A 432 -29.14 8.59 -21.97
N ASP A 433 -28.79 8.02 -23.12
CA ASP A 433 -29.49 6.87 -23.70
C ASP A 433 -28.98 5.53 -23.14
N GLY A 434 -28.03 5.57 -22.19
CA GLY A 434 -27.46 4.37 -21.60
C GLY A 434 -28.35 3.72 -20.54
N ASP A 435 -28.14 2.42 -20.36
CA ASP A 435 -28.91 1.60 -19.42
C ASP A 435 -28.33 1.72 -18.00
N VAL A 436 -29.00 2.52 -17.16
CA VAL A 436 -28.65 2.72 -15.75
C VAL A 436 -28.65 1.40 -14.96
N GLU A 437 -29.58 0.48 -15.26
CA GLU A 437 -29.60 -0.83 -14.59
C GLU A 437 -28.40 -1.67 -14.99
N LYS A 438 -27.98 -1.61 -16.26
CA LYS A 438 -26.75 -2.26 -16.72
C LYS A 438 -25.51 -1.67 -16.05
N ILE A 439 -25.41 -0.35 -15.91
CA ILE A 439 -24.29 0.31 -15.19
C ILE A 439 -24.23 -0.20 -13.75
N LEU A 440 -25.35 -0.20 -13.04
CA LEU A 440 -25.41 -0.68 -11.65
C LEU A 440 -25.03 -2.16 -11.57
N LYS A 441 -25.54 -3.01 -12.47
CA LYS A 441 -25.18 -4.43 -12.55
C LYS A 441 -23.70 -4.65 -12.82
N ILE A 442 -23.05 -3.78 -13.60
CA ILE A 442 -21.59 -3.79 -13.78
C ILE A 442 -20.88 -3.40 -12.49
N ALA A 443 -21.25 -2.27 -11.89
CA ALA A 443 -20.63 -1.78 -10.67
C ALA A 443 -20.64 -2.81 -9.53
N VAL A 444 -21.73 -3.57 -9.39
CA VAL A 444 -21.81 -4.62 -8.37
C VAL A 444 -21.35 -6.01 -8.84
N GLY A 445 -20.76 -6.13 -10.04
CA GLY A 445 -20.20 -7.39 -10.56
C GLY A 445 -21.22 -8.48 -10.90
N GLN A 446 -22.48 -8.10 -11.17
CA GLN A 446 -23.54 -9.00 -11.66
C GLN A 446 -23.45 -9.23 -13.17
N VAL A 447 -22.97 -8.23 -13.92
CA VAL A 447 -22.69 -8.29 -15.36
C VAL A 447 -21.31 -7.71 -15.56
N SER A 448 -20.33 -8.46 -16.05
CA SER A 448 -18.98 -7.91 -16.24
C SER A 448 -18.23 -8.58 -17.38
N ASN A 449 -17.12 -7.96 -17.80
CA ASN A 449 -16.10 -8.60 -18.62
C ASN A 449 -14.83 -8.81 -17.79
N THR A 450 -14.66 -9.99 -17.19
CA THR A 450 -13.46 -10.31 -16.40
C THR A 450 -12.23 -10.60 -17.25
N GLU A 451 -12.39 -10.83 -18.56
CA GLU A 451 -11.30 -11.24 -19.44
C GLU A 451 -10.18 -10.19 -19.49
N ALA A 452 -10.54 -8.92 -19.71
CA ALA A 452 -9.57 -7.83 -19.77
C ALA A 452 -8.77 -7.66 -18.47
N GLY A 453 -9.44 -7.79 -17.32
CA GLY A 453 -8.76 -7.73 -16.01
C GLY A 453 -7.81 -8.90 -15.80
N ILE A 454 -8.19 -10.12 -16.21
CA ILE A 454 -7.33 -11.31 -16.15
C ILE A 454 -6.12 -11.15 -17.08
N GLU A 455 -6.32 -10.69 -18.31
CA GLU A 455 -5.23 -10.41 -19.25
C GLU A 455 -4.27 -9.36 -18.70
N ASN A 456 -4.79 -8.30 -18.09
CA ASN A 456 -3.97 -7.28 -17.44
C ASN A 456 -3.15 -7.86 -16.28
N LYS A 457 -3.77 -8.66 -15.40
CA LYS A 457 -3.08 -9.37 -14.32
C LYS A 457 -1.94 -10.24 -14.87
N GLU A 458 -2.22 -11.08 -15.86
CA GLU A 458 -1.19 -11.99 -16.41
C GLU A 458 -0.07 -11.23 -17.11
N ARG A 459 -0.37 -10.12 -17.79
CA ARG A 459 0.66 -9.24 -18.36
C ARG A 459 1.58 -8.66 -17.29
N VAL A 460 1.01 -8.17 -16.19
CA VAL A 460 1.77 -7.62 -15.04
C VAL A 460 2.64 -8.70 -14.40
N LEU A 461 2.09 -9.89 -14.15
CA LEU A 461 2.84 -11.00 -13.56
C LEU A 461 3.89 -11.57 -14.51
N ALA A 462 3.65 -11.59 -15.83
CA ALA A 462 4.63 -12.06 -16.81
C ALA A 462 5.94 -11.27 -16.75
N GLU A 463 5.87 -9.95 -16.54
CA GLU A 463 7.06 -9.12 -16.36
C GLU A 463 7.82 -9.51 -15.08
N VAL A 464 7.11 -9.71 -13.97
CA VAL A 464 7.70 -10.16 -12.70
C VAL A 464 8.30 -11.56 -12.82
N ARG A 465 7.63 -12.49 -13.52
CA ARG A 465 8.15 -13.85 -13.77
C ARG A 465 9.44 -13.81 -14.59
N TRP A 466 9.50 -12.92 -15.59
CA TRP A 466 10.64 -12.83 -16.50
C TRP A 466 11.87 -12.16 -15.86
N LYS A 467 11.68 -11.03 -15.16
CA LYS A 467 12.79 -10.21 -14.64
C LYS A 467 12.97 -10.26 -13.12
N GLY A 468 11.97 -10.71 -12.37
CA GLY A 468 11.86 -10.42 -10.95
C GLY A 468 11.58 -8.93 -10.69
N PHE A 469 11.61 -8.55 -9.42
CA PHE A 469 11.51 -7.14 -9.03
C PHE A 469 12.85 -6.43 -9.13
N ALA A 470 12.81 -5.13 -9.43
CA ALA A 470 13.98 -4.27 -9.25
C ALA A 470 14.53 -4.43 -7.83
N SER A 471 15.86 -4.48 -7.69
CA SER A 471 16.63 -4.67 -6.43
C SER A 471 16.77 -6.09 -5.86
N THR A 472 16.17 -7.13 -6.46
CA THR A 472 16.32 -8.51 -5.98
C THR A 472 17.38 -9.31 -6.74
N ILE A 473 17.76 -10.48 -6.22
CA ILE A 473 18.57 -11.46 -6.94
C ILE A 473 17.77 -12.31 -7.94
N GLY A 474 16.56 -11.87 -8.31
CA GLY A 474 15.62 -12.59 -9.16
C GLY A 474 14.59 -13.41 -8.37
N ASN A 475 13.82 -14.23 -9.08
CA ASN A 475 12.79 -15.09 -8.49
C ASN A 475 13.42 -16.32 -7.83
N VAL A 476 13.17 -16.49 -6.53
CA VAL A 476 13.67 -17.64 -5.76
C VAL A 476 12.54 -18.33 -5.00
N ASP A 477 12.76 -19.61 -4.68
CA ASP A 477 11.91 -20.35 -3.77
C ASP A 477 11.95 -19.68 -2.39
N GLN A 478 10.84 -19.02 -2.04
CA GLN A 478 10.73 -18.21 -0.84
C GLN A 478 10.85 -19.04 0.43
N ASP A 479 10.47 -20.31 0.42
CA ASP A 479 10.54 -21.16 1.62
C ASP A 479 11.99 -21.54 1.96
N LYS A 480 12.94 -21.28 1.06
CA LYS A 480 14.38 -21.52 1.24
C LYS A 480 15.19 -20.27 1.56
N VAL A 481 14.56 -19.09 1.66
CA VAL A 481 15.25 -17.83 1.98
C VAL A 481 15.59 -17.78 3.48
N ALA A 482 16.88 -17.72 3.81
CA ALA A 482 17.39 -17.55 5.17
C ALA A 482 17.31 -16.08 5.66
N MET A 483 17.34 -15.86 6.98
CA MET A 483 17.33 -14.54 7.64
C MET A 483 16.13 -13.65 7.31
N LYS A 484 14.94 -14.24 7.14
CA LYS A 484 13.69 -13.45 7.10
C LYS A 484 13.55 -12.66 8.40
N ALA A 485 13.01 -11.44 8.31
CA ALA A 485 12.68 -10.66 9.50
C ALA A 485 11.83 -11.51 10.46
N ALA A 486 12.19 -11.56 11.74
CA ALA A 486 11.27 -12.04 12.75
C ALA A 486 10.10 -11.06 12.80
N PHE A 487 8.87 -11.57 12.71
CA PHE A 487 7.68 -10.76 12.96
C PHE A 487 7.80 -10.20 14.38
N GLN A 488 7.69 -8.88 14.54
CA GLN A 488 7.65 -8.22 15.85
C GLN A 488 6.24 -8.31 16.43
#